data_AF-D0NZP5-F1
#
_entry.id   AF-D0NZP5-F1
#
_cell.length_a   1.000
_cell.length_b   1.000
_cell.length_c   1.000
_cell.angle_alpha   90.00
_cell.angle_beta   90.00
_cell.angle_gamma   90.00
#
_symmetry.space_group_name_H-M   'P 1'
#
loop_
_entity.id
_entity.type
_entity.pdbx_description
1 polymer ?
#
loop_
_entity_poly.entity_id
_entity_poly.type
_entity_poly.pdbx_seq_one_letter_code
_entity_poly.pdbx_strand_id
1 'polypeptide(L)'
;MDRLLRRGPGPASTATAMDVLPSEDLLDRPEFDAREFINRNFPDEQSLGDIGDFVSGLRGRMKELDDSLSRASQDQSLAAHQALLDLKEAKTASQQLFHKIHDIRGKAEQSEVMVQEICRDIKQLDYAKRHLQTTLTALKRLHMLVIAVDQLEFMSSQQLGGQIFADFRSIGPMESLEDNFPSEEERQAVFANLSAARAAVDALGKATREKLVHLFCDEQLMSYERLYGDGGECAGLHQAETRYKWFYNLDDMPWLSAVPAPGSG
;
A
#
# COMPACT_ATOMS: atom_id res chain seq x y z
N MET A 1 10.94 38.55 26.07
CA MET A 1 11.39 39.52 27.08
C MET A 1 10.16 40.16 27.70
N ASP A 2 10.17 40.34 29.03
CA ASP A 2 9.26 41.20 29.80
C ASP A 2 7.92 40.67 30.36
N ARG A 3 7.95 39.57 31.15
CA ARG A 3 6.81 39.18 32.02
C ARG A 3 7.15 38.48 33.36
N LEU A 4 8.30 38.75 33.99
CA LEU A 4 8.66 38.10 35.28
C LEU A 4 9.24 39.03 36.36
N LEU A 5 8.74 40.27 36.44
CA LEU A 5 8.96 41.17 37.59
C LEU A 5 7.67 41.36 38.42
N ARG A 6 7.09 40.26 38.89
CA ARG A 6 6.22 40.26 40.08
C ARG A 6 6.79 39.27 41.08
N ARG A 7 7.82 39.72 41.79
CA ARG A 7 8.27 39.11 43.04
C ARG A 7 7.15 39.40 44.06
N GLY A 8 6.26 38.44 44.23
CA GLY A 8 5.31 38.46 45.35
C GLY A 8 6.08 38.58 46.66
N PRO A 9 5.48 39.14 47.73
CA PRO A 9 6.11 39.15 49.03
C PRO A 9 6.28 37.69 49.45
N GLY A 10 7.52 37.23 49.51
CA GLY A 10 7.84 35.96 50.17
C GLY A 10 7.38 36.03 51.63
N PRO A 11 6.98 34.90 52.22
CA PRO A 11 6.41 34.89 53.56
C PRO A 11 7.43 35.47 54.55
N ALA A 12 7.02 36.52 55.25
CA ALA A 12 7.50 36.99 56.54
C ALA A 12 9.00 36.73 56.85
N SER A 13 9.89 37.58 56.34
CA SER A 13 11.27 37.70 56.86
C SER A 13 11.36 38.66 58.05
N THR A 14 10.25 38.98 58.71
CA THR A 14 10.17 39.84 59.91
C THR A 14 9.52 39.11 61.08
N ALA A 15 9.76 37.81 61.22
CA ALA A 15 9.61 37.17 62.51
C ALA A 15 10.88 37.50 63.30
N THR A 16 10.86 38.64 64.00
CA THR A 16 11.79 38.90 65.11
C THR A 16 11.83 37.66 66.00
N ALA A 17 13.01 37.21 66.39
CA ALA A 17 13.25 35.94 67.10
C ALA A 17 12.35 35.68 68.33
N MET A 18 11.67 36.70 68.85
CA MET A 18 10.63 36.62 69.88
C MET A 18 9.36 35.83 69.50
N ASP A 19 8.99 35.71 68.21
CA ASP A 19 7.74 35.03 67.82
C ASP A 19 7.89 33.50 67.69
N VAL A 20 9.14 33.00 67.74
CA VAL A 20 9.45 31.57 67.58
C VAL A 20 9.60 30.87 68.94
N LEU A 21 9.71 31.63 70.04
CA LEU A 21 9.81 31.11 71.41
C LEU A 21 9.02 32.04 72.35
N PRO A 22 7.77 31.71 72.74
CA PRO A 22 7.13 32.43 73.84
C PRO A 22 7.92 32.15 75.13
N SER A 23 8.78 33.09 75.53
CA SER A 23 9.46 33.00 76.81
C SER A 23 8.50 33.45 77.92
N GLU A 24 8.12 32.52 78.79
CA GLU A 24 7.37 32.82 80.02
C GLU A 24 8.28 33.31 81.17
N ASP A 25 9.55 33.62 80.89
CA ASP A 25 10.49 34.06 81.92
C ASP A 25 10.11 35.47 82.41
N LEU A 26 10.01 35.62 83.73
CA LEU A 26 9.74 36.89 84.41
C LEU A 26 10.84 37.92 84.14
N LEU A 27 12.06 37.46 83.83
CA LEU A 27 13.22 38.28 83.51
C LEU A 27 13.16 38.90 82.10
N ASP A 28 12.35 38.35 81.19
CA ASP A 28 12.22 38.81 79.80
C ASP A 28 11.12 39.87 79.63
N ARG A 29 10.41 40.23 80.72
CA ARG A 29 9.32 41.23 80.68
C ARG A 29 9.87 42.65 80.56
N PRO A 30 9.31 43.50 79.68
CA PRO A 30 9.75 44.87 79.51
C PRO A 30 9.59 45.73 80.78
N GLU A 31 8.72 45.35 81.71
CA GLU A 31 8.52 46.00 83.01
C GLU A 31 9.27 45.32 84.19
N PHE A 32 10.31 44.51 83.95
CA PHE A 32 11.02 43.83 85.05
C PHE A 32 11.66 44.83 86.04
N ASP A 33 11.15 44.88 87.27
CA ASP A 33 11.76 45.63 88.38
C ASP A 33 12.62 44.71 89.24
N ALA A 34 13.94 44.87 89.12
CA ALA A 34 14.92 44.15 89.91
C ALA A 34 14.74 44.37 91.42
N ARG A 35 14.24 45.55 91.86
CA ARG A 35 14.05 45.86 93.28
C ARG A 35 12.85 45.10 93.85
N GLU A 36 11.73 45.10 93.14
CA GLU A 36 10.54 44.33 93.51
C GLU A 36 10.84 42.83 93.50
N PHE A 37 11.59 42.35 92.52
CA PHE A 37 12.03 40.96 92.44
C PHE A 37 12.92 40.55 93.63
N ILE A 38 13.92 41.37 93.98
CA ILE A 38 14.80 41.10 95.12
C ILE A 38 14.02 41.15 96.44
N ASN A 39 13.19 42.17 96.65
CA ASN A 39 12.37 42.30 97.87
C ASN A 39 11.32 41.19 98.01
N ARG A 40 10.86 40.60 96.89
CA ARG A 40 9.94 39.46 96.88
C ARG A 40 10.64 38.13 97.21
N ASN A 41 11.90 37.97 96.81
CA ASN A 41 12.68 36.76 97.10
C ASN A 41 13.40 36.84 98.47
N PHE A 42 13.68 38.04 98.98
CA PHE A 42 14.37 38.29 100.26
C PHE A 42 13.63 39.38 101.07
N PRO A 43 12.48 39.07 101.70
CA PRO A 43 11.65 40.06 102.39
C PRO A 43 12.16 40.51 103.77
N ASP A 44 13.00 39.71 104.44
CA ASP A 44 13.52 39.94 105.79
C ASP A 44 15.00 39.56 105.96
N GLU A 45 15.65 40.04 107.03
CA GLU A 45 17.09 39.84 107.26
C GLU A 45 17.50 38.38 107.47
N GLN A 46 16.57 37.50 107.89
CA GLN A 46 16.84 36.07 108.03
C GLN A 46 16.97 35.37 106.66
N SER A 47 16.21 35.82 105.65
CA SER A 47 16.29 35.32 104.27
C SER A 47 17.63 35.63 103.58
N LEU A 48 18.36 36.66 104.04
CA LEU A 48 19.70 37.00 103.51
C LEU A 48 20.75 35.91 103.82
N GLY A 49 20.50 35.00 104.76
CA GLY A 49 21.36 33.84 105.01
C GLY A 49 21.41 32.86 103.84
N ASP A 50 20.32 32.72 103.08
CA ASP A 50 20.16 31.77 101.97
C ASP A 50 20.61 32.34 100.62
N ILE A 51 21.12 33.58 100.60
CA ILE A 51 21.56 34.25 99.37
C ILE A 51 22.69 33.50 98.66
N GLY A 52 23.58 32.85 99.43
CA GLY A 52 24.67 32.04 98.89
C GLY A 52 24.15 30.85 98.08
N ASP A 53 23.14 30.17 98.60
CA ASP A 53 22.52 29.02 97.95
C ASP A 53 21.69 29.45 96.73
N PHE A 54 20.98 30.58 96.81
CA PHE A 54 20.26 31.15 95.68
C PHE A 54 21.20 31.56 94.53
N VAL A 55 22.31 32.26 94.83
CA VAL A 55 23.31 32.65 93.84
C VAL A 55 24.01 31.42 93.25
N SER A 56 24.27 30.39 94.06
CA SER A 56 24.81 29.11 93.58
C SER A 56 23.84 28.41 92.63
N GLY A 57 22.55 28.39 92.96
CA GLY A 57 21.48 27.86 92.10
C GLY A 57 21.34 28.62 90.78
N LEU A 58 21.37 29.96 90.81
CA LEU A 58 21.39 30.78 89.58
C LEU A 58 22.63 30.52 88.72
N ARG A 59 23.81 30.41 89.33
CA ARG A 59 25.05 30.07 88.62
C ARG A 59 24.98 28.67 88.01
N GLY A 60 24.35 27.72 88.71
CA GLY A 60 24.05 26.39 88.18
C GLY A 60 23.15 26.44 86.95
N ARG A 61 22.01 27.14 87.05
CA ARG A 61 21.08 27.35 85.93
C ARG A 61 21.72 28.06 84.74
N MET A 62 22.56 29.05 84.98
CA MET A 62 23.29 29.77 83.93
C MET A 62 24.27 28.84 83.21
N LYS A 63 24.97 27.97 83.95
CA LYS A 63 25.87 26.97 83.37
C LYS A 63 25.09 25.92 82.57
N GLU A 64 23.96 25.44 83.08
CA GLU A 64 23.09 24.50 82.35
C GLU A 64 22.55 25.11 81.06
N LEU A 65 22.19 26.40 81.09
CA LEU A 65 21.73 27.13 79.92
C LEU A 65 22.85 27.32 78.89
N ASP A 66 24.06 27.70 79.32
CA ASP A 66 25.23 27.82 78.43
C ASP A 66 25.61 26.49 77.78
N ASP A 67 25.56 25.39 78.54
CA ASP A 67 25.80 24.03 78.03
C ASP A 67 24.71 23.63 77.03
N SER A 68 23.45 23.98 77.29
CA SER A 68 22.32 23.74 76.37
C SER A 68 22.44 24.56 75.08
N LEU A 69 22.77 25.85 75.20
CA LEU A 69 22.96 26.76 74.07
C LEU A 69 24.12 26.30 73.19
N SER A 70 25.24 25.89 73.80
CA SER A 70 26.40 25.40 73.07
C SER A 70 26.06 24.13 72.26
N ARG A 71 25.32 23.19 72.85
CA ARG A 71 24.84 21.98 72.16
C ARG A 71 23.87 22.33 71.03
N ALA A 72 22.87 23.18 71.31
CA ALA A 72 21.90 23.59 70.31
C ALA A 72 22.56 24.33 69.13
N SER A 73 23.55 25.19 69.39
CA SER A 73 24.33 25.86 68.35
C SER A 73 25.12 24.88 67.50
N GLN A 74 25.70 23.85 68.11
CA GLN A 74 26.45 22.82 67.38
C GLN A 74 25.51 21.97 66.51
N ASP A 75 24.39 21.51 67.07
CA ASP A 75 23.37 20.74 66.35
C ASP A 75 22.77 21.54 65.19
N GLN A 76 22.49 22.83 65.41
CA GLN A 76 22.01 23.73 64.36
C GLN A 76 23.05 23.88 63.24
N SER A 77 24.33 24.01 63.56
CA SER A 77 25.40 24.09 62.56
C SER A 77 25.52 22.81 61.74
N LEU A 78 25.41 21.64 62.38
CA LEU A 78 25.44 20.35 61.69
C LEU A 78 24.21 20.15 60.80
N ALA A 79 23.02 20.46 61.31
CA ALA A 79 21.77 20.38 60.55
C ALA A 79 21.77 21.32 59.34
N ALA A 80 22.27 22.56 59.52
CA ALA A 80 22.40 23.53 58.43
C ALA A 80 23.38 23.03 57.37
N HIS A 81 24.51 22.43 57.77
CA HIS A 81 25.45 21.86 56.82
C HIS A 81 24.84 20.70 56.03
N GLN A 82 24.14 19.78 56.69
CA GLN A 82 23.47 18.66 56.03
C GLN A 82 22.40 19.13 55.04
N ALA A 83 21.57 20.10 55.43
CA ALA A 83 20.55 20.66 54.56
C ALA A 83 21.15 21.29 53.28
N LEU A 84 22.34 21.91 53.37
CA LEU A 84 23.05 22.44 52.21
C LEU A 84 23.55 21.33 51.28
N LEU A 85 24.01 20.20 51.83
CA LEU A 85 24.43 19.04 51.05
C LEU A 85 23.23 18.43 50.30
N ASP A 86 22.12 18.21 51.00
CA ASP A 86 20.89 17.66 50.42
C ASP A 86 20.35 18.58 49.31
N LEU A 87 20.37 19.89 49.52
CA LEU A 87 19.98 20.86 48.49
C LEU A 87 20.89 20.82 47.26
N LYS A 88 22.20 20.64 47.45
CA LYS A 88 23.16 20.52 46.35
C LYS A 88 22.94 19.23 45.56
N GLU A 89 22.66 18.13 46.24
CA GLU A 89 22.33 16.85 45.62
C GLU A 89 21.01 16.97 44.83
N ALA A 90 19.96 17.48 45.45
CA ALA A 90 18.66 17.70 44.80
C ALA A 90 18.78 18.60 43.56
N LYS A 91 19.59 19.66 43.63
CA LYS A 91 19.89 20.53 42.48
C LYS A 91 20.56 19.76 41.34
N THR A 92 21.52 18.91 41.66
CA THR A 92 22.24 18.09 40.67
C THR A 92 21.31 17.07 40.02
N ALA A 93 20.49 16.38 40.83
CA ALA A 93 19.48 15.45 40.34
C ALA A 93 18.45 16.13 39.42
N SER A 94 18.00 17.33 39.78
CA SER A 94 17.11 18.14 38.94
C SER A 94 17.75 18.49 37.59
N GLN A 95 19.02 18.90 37.58
CA GLN A 95 19.75 19.18 36.33
C GLN A 95 19.87 17.94 35.43
N GLN A 96 20.16 16.78 36.02
CA GLN A 96 20.21 15.52 35.27
C GLN A 96 18.84 15.15 34.69
N LEU A 97 17.76 15.38 35.45
CA LEU A 97 16.40 15.13 34.97
C LEU A 97 16.06 16.03 33.77
N PHE A 98 16.42 17.32 33.81
CA PHE A 98 16.22 18.22 32.67
C PHE A 98 16.96 17.75 31.41
N HIS A 99 18.21 17.28 31.55
CA HIS A 99 18.94 16.70 30.43
C HIS A 99 18.23 15.46 29.88
N LYS A 100 17.82 14.53 30.76
CA LYS A 100 17.08 13.33 30.33
C LYS A 100 15.77 13.67 29.62
N ILE A 101 15.01 14.65 30.11
CA ILE A 101 13.76 15.10 29.47
C ILE A 101 14.07 15.69 28.08
N HIS A 102 15.13 16.48 27.96
CA HIS A 102 15.56 17.03 26.68
C HIS A 102 15.95 15.93 25.69
N ASP A 103 16.71 14.93 26.13
CA ASP A 103 17.11 13.79 25.30
C ASP A 103 15.91 12.95 24.85
N ILE A 104 14.97 12.68 25.76
CA ILE A 104 13.73 11.96 25.44
C ILE A 104 12.93 12.75 24.41
N ARG A 105 12.82 14.08 24.56
CA ARG A 105 12.14 14.94 23.60
C ARG A 105 12.81 14.88 22.22
N GLY A 106 14.14 14.98 22.16
CA GLY A 106 14.88 14.89 20.91
C GLY A 106 14.70 13.53 20.23
N LYS A 107 14.72 12.43 20.98
CA LYS A 107 14.44 11.08 20.46
C LYS A 107 12.99 10.92 19.98
N ALA A 108 12.03 11.52 20.68
CA ALA A 108 10.62 11.49 20.29
C ALA A 108 10.39 12.25 18.98
N GLU A 109 11.01 13.41 18.80
CA GLU A 109 10.95 14.19 17.55
C GLU A 109 11.59 13.44 16.38
N GLN A 110 12.75 12.81 16.59
CA GLN A 110 13.36 11.93 15.58
C GLN A 110 12.47 10.73 15.25
N SER A 111 11.84 10.12 16.26
CA SER A 111 10.91 9.00 16.06
C SER A 111 9.66 9.43 15.31
N GLU A 112 9.17 10.66 15.51
CA GLU A 112 8.04 11.21 14.76
C GLU A 112 8.38 11.33 13.27
N VAL A 113 9.54 11.93 12.94
CA VAL A 113 9.99 12.05 11.55
C VAL A 113 10.13 10.68 10.89
N MET A 114 10.75 9.71 11.59
CA MET A 114 10.90 8.35 11.09
C MET A 114 9.54 7.69 10.80
N VAL A 115 8.56 7.83 11.70
CA VAL A 115 7.21 7.28 11.49
C VAL A 115 6.50 7.95 10.31
N GLN A 116 6.67 9.27 10.14
CA GLN A 116 6.13 9.98 8.98
C GLN A 116 6.71 9.46 7.66
N GLU A 117 8.00 9.15 7.61
CA GLU A 117 8.65 8.53 6.44
C GLU A 117 8.10 7.13 6.17
N ILE A 118 7.97 6.30 7.21
CA ILE A 118 7.37 4.96 7.09
C ILE A 118 5.93 5.06 6.53
N CYS A 119 5.11 5.98 7.05
CA CYS A 119 3.75 6.19 6.55
C CYS A 119 3.72 6.66 5.09
N ARG A 120 4.68 7.50 4.68
CA ARG A 120 4.83 7.93 3.29
C ARG A 120 5.13 6.74 2.38
N ASP A 121 6.04 5.87 2.79
CA ASP A 121 6.46 4.71 2.00
C ASP A 121 5.35 3.66 1.92
N ILE A 122 4.61 3.42 3.00
CA ILE A 122 3.39 2.58 3.00
C ILE A 122 2.39 3.10 1.96
N LYS A 123 2.17 4.43 1.93
CA LYS A 123 1.24 5.05 0.98
C LYS A 123 1.72 4.88 -0.47
N GLN A 124 3.02 5.00 -0.73
CA GLN A 124 3.58 4.72 -2.06
C GLN A 124 3.36 3.26 -2.49
N LEU A 125 3.56 2.32 -1.55
CA LEU A 125 3.31 0.91 -1.81
C LEU A 125 1.84 0.61 -2.11
N ASP A 126 0.91 1.27 -1.42
CA ASP A 126 -0.53 1.16 -1.70
C ASP A 126 -0.89 1.66 -3.11
N TYR A 127 -0.30 2.78 -3.55
CA TYR A 127 -0.48 3.25 -4.93
C TYR A 127 0.05 2.23 -5.94
N ALA A 128 1.26 1.70 -5.73
CA ALA A 128 1.84 0.68 -6.59
C ALA A 128 0.94 -0.57 -6.68
N LYS A 129 0.44 -1.05 -5.53
CA LYS A 129 -0.49 -2.18 -5.47
C LYS A 129 -1.78 -1.90 -6.25
N ARG A 130 -2.38 -0.73 -6.09
CA ARG A 130 -3.61 -0.33 -6.82
C ARG A 130 -3.36 -0.26 -8.33
N HIS A 131 -2.23 0.30 -8.75
CA HIS A 131 -1.84 0.34 -10.16
C HIS A 131 -1.66 -1.07 -10.72
N LEU A 132 -0.94 -1.95 -10.01
CA LEU A 132 -0.77 -3.35 -10.43
C LEU A 132 -2.10 -4.09 -10.54
N GLN A 133 -3.01 -3.90 -9.58
CA GLN A 133 -4.36 -4.48 -9.65
C GLN A 133 -5.12 -3.98 -10.88
N THR A 134 -5.04 -2.67 -11.17
CA THR A 134 -5.69 -2.07 -12.34
C THR A 134 -5.11 -2.65 -13.64
N THR A 135 -3.79 -2.74 -13.75
CA THR A 135 -3.09 -3.33 -14.90
C THR A 135 -3.45 -4.80 -15.07
N LEU A 136 -3.53 -5.57 -13.98
CA LEU A 136 -3.96 -6.98 -14.02
C LEU A 136 -5.39 -7.11 -14.55
N THR A 137 -6.33 -6.28 -14.09
CA THR A 137 -7.70 -6.28 -14.60
C THR A 137 -7.75 -5.91 -16.08
N ALA A 138 -6.98 -4.90 -16.50
CA ALA A 138 -6.88 -4.51 -17.91
C ALA A 138 -6.32 -5.67 -18.77
N LEU A 139 -5.28 -6.34 -18.30
CA LEU A 139 -4.69 -7.50 -18.98
C LEU A 139 -5.68 -8.65 -19.12
N LYS A 140 -6.44 -8.96 -18.06
CA LYS A 140 -7.50 -9.98 -18.12
C LYS A 140 -8.56 -9.63 -19.16
N ARG A 141 -8.96 -8.36 -19.25
CA ARG A 141 -9.92 -7.90 -20.27
C ARG A 141 -9.35 -8.01 -21.68
N LEU A 142 -8.08 -7.67 -21.87
CA LEU A 142 -7.40 -7.83 -23.15
C LEU A 142 -7.32 -9.30 -23.55
N HIS A 143 -6.96 -10.18 -22.62
CA HIS A 143 -6.96 -11.62 -22.86
C HIS A 143 -8.34 -12.16 -23.26
N MET A 144 -9.41 -11.73 -22.57
CA MET A 144 -10.78 -12.06 -22.95
C MET A 144 -11.12 -11.55 -24.35
N LEU A 145 -10.65 -10.35 -24.73
CA LEU A 145 -10.86 -9.80 -26.07
C LEU A 145 -10.16 -10.63 -27.14
N VAL A 146 -8.91 -11.03 -26.90
CA VAL A 146 -8.14 -11.88 -27.83
C VAL A 146 -8.87 -13.21 -28.03
N ILE A 147 -9.28 -13.88 -26.94
CA ILE A 147 -10.06 -15.12 -27.04
C ILE A 147 -11.36 -14.91 -27.83
N ALA A 148 -12.06 -13.80 -27.59
CA ALA A 148 -13.30 -13.50 -28.31
C ALA A 148 -13.06 -13.26 -29.80
N VAL A 149 -11.97 -12.58 -30.17
CA VAL A 149 -11.58 -12.37 -31.56
C VAL A 149 -11.21 -13.70 -32.23
N ASP A 150 -10.40 -14.54 -31.58
CA ASP A 150 -10.04 -15.87 -32.08
C ASP A 150 -11.30 -16.73 -32.33
N GLN A 151 -12.26 -16.69 -31.40
CA GLN A 151 -13.52 -17.40 -31.53
C GLN A 151 -14.37 -16.87 -32.69
N LEU A 152 -14.44 -15.54 -32.87
CA LEU A 152 -15.16 -14.92 -33.99
C LEU A 152 -14.51 -15.24 -35.33
N GLU A 153 -13.18 -15.23 -35.41
CA GLU A 153 -12.42 -15.63 -36.58
C GLU A 153 -12.69 -17.09 -36.94
N PHE A 154 -12.72 -17.98 -35.94
CA PHE A 154 -13.08 -19.38 -36.15
C PHE A 154 -14.51 -19.55 -36.66
N MET A 155 -15.49 -18.91 -36.04
CA MET A 155 -16.90 -18.99 -36.45
C MET A 155 -17.12 -18.42 -37.84
N SER A 156 -16.55 -17.26 -38.14
CA SER A 156 -16.61 -16.64 -39.46
C SER A 156 -15.97 -17.54 -40.51
N SER A 157 -14.81 -18.11 -40.20
CA SER A 157 -14.11 -19.00 -41.12
C SER A 157 -14.91 -20.27 -41.42
N GLN A 158 -15.52 -20.87 -40.39
CA GLN A 158 -16.34 -22.06 -40.55
C GLN A 158 -17.63 -21.77 -41.34
N GLN A 159 -18.31 -20.66 -41.06
CA GLN A 159 -19.55 -20.30 -41.73
C GLN A 159 -19.32 -19.93 -43.21
N LEU A 160 -18.33 -19.07 -43.48
CA LEU A 160 -17.97 -18.67 -44.85
C LEU A 160 -17.47 -19.88 -45.65
N GLY A 161 -16.62 -20.71 -45.05
CA GLY A 161 -16.17 -21.95 -45.68
C GLY A 161 -17.35 -22.84 -46.06
N GLY A 162 -18.26 -23.10 -45.13
CA GLY A 162 -19.45 -23.93 -45.37
C GLY A 162 -20.35 -23.40 -46.50
N GLN A 163 -20.58 -22.09 -46.56
CA GLN A 163 -21.36 -21.46 -47.63
C GLN A 163 -20.69 -21.62 -49.00
N ILE A 164 -19.38 -21.34 -49.08
CA ILE A 164 -18.63 -21.50 -50.33
C ILE A 164 -18.67 -22.95 -50.82
N PHE A 165 -18.46 -23.93 -49.92
CA PHE A 165 -18.56 -25.33 -50.31
C PHE A 165 -19.96 -25.71 -50.80
N ALA A 166 -21.03 -25.17 -50.20
CA ALA A 166 -22.40 -25.41 -50.64
C ALA A 166 -22.67 -24.78 -52.02
N ASP A 167 -22.24 -23.54 -52.22
CA ASP A 167 -22.40 -22.82 -53.48
C ASP A 167 -21.67 -23.53 -54.62
N PHE A 168 -20.43 -23.96 -54.41
CA PHE A 168 -19.67 -24.74 -55.41
C PHE A 168 -20.34 -26.08 -55.74
N ARG A 169 -20.86 -26.80 -54.74
CA ARG A 169 -21.60 -28.05 -54.97
C ARG A 169 -22.88 -27.86 -55.74
N SER A 170 -23.57 -26.72 -55.55
CA SER A 170 -24.81 -26.42 -56.25
C SER A 170 -24.64 -26.28 -57.76
N ILE A 171 -23.42 -25.95 -58.20
CA ILE A 171 -23.08 -25.86 -59.63
C ILE A 171 -23.03 -27.26 -60.26
N GLY A 172 -22.53 -28.24 -59.51
CA GLY A 172 -22.40 -29.63 -59.94
C GLY A 172 -21.27 -29.85 -60.95
N PRO A 173 -21.19 -31.05 -61.56
CA PRO A 173 -20.25 -31.35 -62.64
C PRO A 173 -20.46 -30.37 -63.79
N MET A 174 -19.37 -29.85 -64.37
CA MET A 174 -19.46 -28.86 -65.45
C MET A 174 -20.18 -29.38 -66.69
N GLU A 175 -20.20 -30.70 -66.89
CA GLU A 175 -20.97 -31.37 -67.94
C GLU A 175 -22.49 -31.13 -67.83
N SER A 176 -23.00 -30.90 -66.61
CA SER A 176 -24.42 -30.60 -66.35
C SER A 176 -24.69 -29.10 -66.17
N LEU A 177 -23.71 -28.23 -66.42
CA LEU A 177 -23.85 -26.79 -66.19
C LEU A 177 -24.91 -26.14 -67.09
N GLU A 178 -25.00 -26.57 -68.36
CA GLU A 178 -26.00 -26.07 -69.31
C GLU A 178 -27.41 -26.60 -69.02
N ASP A 179 -27.51 -27.79 -68.44
CA ASP A 179 -28.77 -28.38 -67.98
C ASP A 179 -29.26 -27.72 -66.67
N ASN A 180 -28.34 -27.40 -65.76
CA ASN A 180 -28.63 -26.77 -64.47
C ASN A 180 -28.90 -25.26 -64.61
N PHE A 181 -28.30 -24.60 -65.61
CA PHE A 181 -28.42 -23.15 -65.86
C PHE A 181 -28.62 -22.87 -67.36
N PRO A 182 -29.86 -22.95 -67.86
CA PRO A 182 -30.16 -22.82 -69.28
C PRO A 182 -30.02 -21.38 -69.81
N SER A 183 -30.10 -20.36 -68.94
CA SER A 183 -29.92 -18.96 -69.35
C SER A 183 -28.46 -18.51 -69.28
N GLU A 184 -28.02 -17.75 -70.29
CA GLU A 184 -26.69 -17.14 -70.32
C GLU A 184 -26.48 -16.12 -69.19
N GLU A 185 -27.54 -15.41 -68.80
CA GLU A 185 -27.51 -14.49 -67.65
C GLU A 185 -27.32 -15.23 -66.32
N GLU A 186 -27.91 -16.41 -66.15
CA GLU A 186 -27.77 -17.25 -64.96
C GLU A 186 -26.35 -17.81 -64.85
N ARG A 187 -25.78 -18.30 -65.96
CA ARG A 187 -24.39 -18.77 -66.02
C ARG A 187 -23.42 -17.63 -65.67
N GLN A 188 -23.62 -16.44 -66.23
CA GLN A 188 -22.79 -15.28 -65.92
C GLN A 188 -22.89 -14.84 -64.46
N ALA A 189 -24.08 -14.92 -63.85
CA ALA A 189 -24.28 -14.62 -62.43
C ALA A 189 -23.59 -15.65 -61.52
N VAL A 190 -23.61 -16.93 -61.89
CA VAL A 190 -22.88 -18.00 -61.18
C VAL A 190 -21.38 -17.75 -61.21
N PHE A 191 -20.80 -17.41 -62.37
CA PHE A 191 -19.37 -17.09 -62.48
C PHE A 191 -18.99 -15.82 -61.71
N ALA A 192 -19.87 -14.81 -61.69
CA ALA A 192 -19.67 -13.62 -60.85
C ALA A 192 -19.67 -13.98 -59.35
N ASN A 193 -20.59 -14.83 -58.90
CA ASN A 193 -20.62 -15.31 -57.52
C ASN A 193 -19.39 -16.16 -57.17
N LEU A 194 -18.90 -17.00 -58.08
CA LEU A 194 -17.66 -17.74 -57.92
C LEU A 194 -16.43 -16.83 -57.79
N SER A 195 -16.41 -15.71 -58.53
CA SER A 195 -15.33 -14.72 -58.41
C SER A 195 -15.32 -14.05 -57.03
N ALA A 196 -16.48 -13.79 -56.45
CA ALA A 196 -16.60 -13.30 -55.07
C ALA A 196 -16.21 -14.39 -54.05
N ALA A 197 -16.62 -15.64 -54.30
CA ALA A 197 -16.24 -16.78 -53.47
C ALA A 197 -14.73 -17.02 -53.45
N ARG A 198 -14.01 -16.79 -54.56
CA ARG A 198 -12.54 -16.85 -54.62
C ARG A 198 -11.88 -15.92 -53.61
N ALA A 199 -12.32 -14.67 -53.53
CA ALA A 199 -11.79 -13.70 -52.56
C ALA A 199 -12.02 -14.17 -51.11
N ALA A 200 -13.17 -14.80 -50.85
CA ALA A 200 -13.46 -15.39 -49.55
C ALA A 200 -12.60 -16.62 -49.25
N VAL A 201 -12.36 -17.52 -50.21
CA VAL A 201 -11.44 -18.67 -50.05
C VAL A 201 -10.01 -18.21 -49.76
N ASP A 202 -9.54 -17.15 -50.44
CA ASP A 202 -8.21 -16.59 -50.18
C ASP A 202 -8.11 -15.97 -48.78
N ALA A 203 -9.20 -15.38 -48.26
CA ALA A 203 -9.28 -14.90 -46.88
C ALA A 203 -9.33 -16.03 -45.84
N LEU A 204 -9.93 -17.18 -46.18
CA LEU A 204 -9.99 -18.39 -45.33
C LEU A 204 -8.67 -19.19 -45.30
N GLY A 205 -7.69 -18.81 -46.13
CA GLY A 205 -6.34 -19.34 -46.11
C GLY A 205 -6.13 -20.63 -46.91
N LYS A 206 -4.85 -21.03 -46.99
CA LYS A 206 -4.34 -22.09 -47.88
C LYS A 206 -4.98 -23.46 -47.64
N ALA A 207 -5.25 -23.82 -46.39
CA ALA A 207 -5.82 -25.13 -46.04
C ALA A 207 -7.24 -25.32 -46.59
N THR A 208 -8.05 -24.25 -46.60
CA THR A 208 -9.41 -24.27 -47.15
C THR A 208 -9.35 -24.39 -48.68
N ARG A 209 -8.43 -23.67 -49.32
CA ARG A 209 -8.19 -23.77 -50.77
C ARG A 209 -7.79 -25.17 -51.20
N GLU A 210 -6.86 -25.83 -50.49
CA GLU A 210 -6.45 -27.20 -50.81
C GLU A 210 -7.62 -28.18 -50.74
N LYS A 211 -8.46 -28.07 -49.70
CA LYS A 211 -9.68 -28.89 -49.57
C LYS A 211 -10.68 -28.64 -50.69
N LEU A 212 -10.83 -27.38 -51.12
CA LEU A 212 -11.74 -27.00 -52.20
C LEU A 212 -11.25 -27.48 -53.56
N VAL A 213 -9.96 -27.37 -53.84
CA VAL A 213 -9.36 -27.94 -55.06
C VAL A 213 -9.55 -29.45 -55.07
N HIS A 214 -9.32 -30.15 -53.96
CA HIS A 214 -9.49 -31.60 -53.90
C HIS A 214 -10.95 -32.01 -54.15
N LEU A 215 -11.90 -31.39 -53.43
CA LEU A 215 -13.33 -31.66 -53.62
C LEU A 215 -13.81 -31.34 -55.04
N PHE A 216 -13.34 -30.24 -55.62
CA PHE A 216 -13.69 -29.87 -56.99
C PHE A 216 -13.13 -30.89 -57.99
N CYS A 217 -11.85 -31.26 -57.86
CA CYS A 217 -11.24 -32.29 -58.70
C CYS A 217 -11.98 -33.62 -58.58
N ASP A 218 -12.32 -34.04 -57.36
CA ASP A 218 -13.06 -35.28 -57.12
C ASP A 218 -14.45 -35.22 -57.79
N GLU A 219 -15.20 -34.12 -57.65
CA GLU A 219 -16.52 -33.94 -58.28
C GLU A 219 -16.46 -33.90 -59.81
N GLN A 220 -15.48 -33.20 -60.40
CA GLN A 220 -15.31 -33.13 -61.85
C GLN A 220 -14.83 -34.46 -62.43
N LEU A 221 -14.03 -35.23 -61.69
CA LEU A 221 -13.54 -36.54 -62.09
C LEU A 221 -14.56 -37.66 -61.85
N MET A 222 -15.68 -37.42 -61.15
CA MET A 222 -16.68 -38.47 -60.90
C MET A 222 -17.25 -39.11 -62.18
N SER A 223 -17.47 -38.33 -63.24
CA SER A 223 -17.95 -38.88 -64.52
C SER A 223 -16.88 -39.74 -65.19
N TYR A 224 -15.61 -39.35 -65.07
CA TYR A 224 -14.48 -40.14 -65.51
C TYR A 224 -14.31 -41.42 -64.69
N GLU A 225 -14.37 -41.34 -63.35
CA GLU A 225 -14.28 -42.50 -62.46
C GLU A 225 -15.45 -43.47 -62.68
N ARG A 226 -16.66 -42.99 -62.97
CA ARG A 226 -17.81 -43.84 -63.30
C ARG A 226 -17.59 -44.65 -64.58
N LEU A 227 -16.94 -44.06 -65.59
CA LEU A 227 -16.71 -44.71 -66.88
C LEU A 227 -15.45 -45.59 -66.87
N TYR A 228 -14.37 -45.14 -66.25
CA TYR A 228 -13.02 -45.71 -66.39
C TYR A 228 -12.39 -46.18 -65.08
N GLY A 229 -13.06 -45.97 -63.93
CA GLY A 229 -12.63 -46.43 -62.61
C GLY A 229 -12.91 -47.91 -62.36
N ASP A 230 -12.61 -48.40 -61.15
CA ASP A 230 -12.74 -49.82 -60.81
C ASP A 230 -14.22 -50.27 -60.86
N GLY A 231 -14.54 -51.19 -61.79
CA GLY A 231 -15.92 -51.62 -62.07
C GLY A 231 -16.69 -50.82 -63.13
N GLY A 232 -16.09 -49.82 -63.77
CA GLY A 232 -16.70 -49.05 -64.87
C GLY A 232 -16.76 -49.80 -66.21
N GLU A 233 -17.70 -49.43 -67.08
CA GLU A 233 -17.91 -50.08 -68.40
C GLU A 233 -16.67 -50.03 -69.30
N CYS A 234 -15.79 -49.04 -69.11
CA CYS A 234 -14.55 -48.83 -69.84
C CYS A 234 -13.28 -49.02 -68.98
N ALA A 235 -13.36 -49.74 -67.86
CA ALA A 235 -12.25 -49.94 -66.93
C ALA A 235 -11.08 -50.77 -67.50
N GLY A 236 -11.34 -51.56 -68.55
CA GLY A 236 -10.35 -52.44 -69.17
C GLY A 236 -9.17 -51.70 -69.82
N LEU A 237 -7.97 -52.29 -69.76
CA LEU A 237 -6.74 -51.72 -70.32
C LEU A 237 -6.80 -51.46 -71.83
N HIS A 238 -7.64 -52.19 -72.57
CA HIS A 238 -7.88 -52.02 -74.01
C HIS A 238 -8.52 -50.67 -74.36
N GLN A 239 -9.16 -50.01 -73.38
CA GLN A 239 -9.85 -48.75 -73.54
C GLN A 239 -8.94 -47.54 -73.23
N ALA A 240 -7.63 -47.76 -73.01
CA ALA A 240 -6.67 -46.73 -72.64
C ALA A 240 -6.61 -45.55 -73.63
N GLU A 241 -6.73 -45.80 -74.93
CA GLU A 241 -6.74 -44.72 -75.94
C GLU A 241 -7.98 -43.82 -75.84
N THR A 242 -9.12 -44.35 -75.40
CA THR A 242 -10.34 -43.55 -75.23
C THR A 242 -10.33 -42.70 -73.95
N ARG A 243 -9.50 -43.04 -72.96
CA ARG A 243 -9.27 -42.18 -71.78
C ARG A 243 -8.65 -40.86 -72.19
N TYR A 244 -7.70 -40.89 -73.13
CA TYR A 244 -7.11 -39.66 -73.68
C TYR A 244 -8.12 -38.85 -74.49
N LYS A 245 -9.03 -39.50 -75.24
CA LYS A 245 -10.11 -38.80 -75.95
C LYS A 245 -11.07 -38.07 -75.01
N TRP A 246 -11.40 -38.67 -73.87
CA TRP A 246 -12.22 -38.01 -72.85
C TRP A 246 -11.57 -36.71 -72.35
N PHE A 247 -10.25 -36.73 -72.11
CA PHE A 247 -9.51 -35.53 -71.70
C PHE A 247 -9.46 -34.44 -72.79
N TYR A 248 -9.22 -34.80 -74.05
CA TYR A 248 -9.24 -33.84 -75.16
C TYR A 248 -10.62 -33.21 -75.37
N ASN A 249 -11.69 -33.97 -75.20
CA ASN A 249 -13.06 -33.45 -75.28
C ASN A 249 -13.41 -32.52 -74.12
N LEU A 250 -12.68 -32.61 -72.99
CA LEU A 250 -12.82 -31.70 -71.86
C LEU A 250 -12.11 -30.35 -72.13
N ASP A 251 -10.95 -30.39 -72.79
CA ASP A 251 -10.19 -29.20 -73.21
C ASP A 251 -10.90 -28.38 -74.30
N ASP A 252 -11.72 -29.03 -75.14
CA ASP A 252 -12.52 -28.38 -76.20
C ASP A 252 -13.81 -27.70 -75.67
N MET A 253 -14.04 -27.72 -74.35
CA MET A 253 -15.27 -27.16 -73.78
C MET A 253 -15.28 -25.62 -73.76
N PRO A 254 -16.39 -24.97 -74.17
CA PRO A 254 -16.47 -23.52 -74.36
C PRO A 254 -16.13 -22.66 -73.12
N TRP A 255 -16.29 -23.21 -71.92
CA TRP A 255 -16.13 -22.50 -70.66
C TRP A 255 -14.68 -22.21 -70.27
N LEU A 256 -13.70 -22.93 -70.83
CA LEU A 256 -12.26 -22.65 -70.62
C LEU A 256 -11.88 -21.24 -71.12
N SER A 257 -12.62 -20.71 -72.10
CA SER A 257 -12.48 -19.33 -72.59
C SER A 257 -13.10 -18.27 -71.66
N ALA A 258 -13.98 -18.67 -70.74
CA ALA A 258 -14.70 -17.79 -69.82
C ALA A 258 -13.96 -17.59 -68.49
N VAL A 259 -12.91 -18.38 -68.21
CA VAL A 259 -12.07 -18.22 -67.01
C VAL A 259 -11.08 -17.08 -67.28
N PRO A 260 -11.14 -15.95 -66.54
CA PRO A 260 -10.19 -14.86 -66.72
C PRO A 260 -8.76 -15.35 -66.38
N ALA A 261 -7.83 -15.07 -67.29
CA ALA A 261 -6.43 -15.44 -67.15
C ALA A 261 -5.86 -14.92 -65.80
N PRO A 262 -5.03 -15.72 -65.10
CA PRO A 262 -4.43 -15.29 -63.84
C PRO A 262 -3.42 -14.17 -64.12
N GLY A 263 -3.84 -12.91 -63.97
CA GLY A 263 -2.94 -11.76 -64.14
C GLY A 263 -3.58 -10.41 -64.50
N SER A 264 -4.88 -10.31 -64.72
CA SER A 264 -5.56 -9.02 -64.91
C SER A 264 -6.34 -8.64 -63.65
N GLY A 265 -5.63 -8.06 -62.67
CA GLY A 265 -6.15 -7.53 -61.41
C GLY A 265 -5.00 -7.00 -60.57
#